data_AF-A0A522YPK1-F1
#
_entry.id   AF-A0A522YPK1-F1
#
_cell.length_a   1.000
_cell.length_b   1.000
_cell.length_c   1.000
_cell.angle_alpha   90.00
_cell.angle_beta   90.00
_cell.angle_gamma   90.00
#
_symmetry.space_group_name_H-M   'P 1'
#
loop_
_entity.id
_entity.type
_entity.pdbx_description
1 polymer ?
#
loop_
_entity_poly.entity_id
_entity_poly.type
_entity_poly.pdbx_seq_one_letter_code
_entity_poly.pdbx_strand_id
1 'polypeptide(L)' 'MPKTAAPPAVPLLDLKRQYAELRAELLAAATRVMDSGVFVMGPEGAAFEAEFAAAHGARRCVGVSSGAQALTVA' A
#
# COMPACT_ATOMS: atom_id res chain seq x y z
N MET A 1 -2.47 -46.24 -14.73
CA MET A 1 -2.35 -45.07 -15.63
C MET A 1 -1.87 -43.88 -14.82
N PRO A 2 -0.81 -43.17 -15.21
CA PRO A 2 -0.36 -42.00 -14.47
C PRO A 2 -1.38 -40.86 -14.63
N LYS A 3 -1.84 -40.29 -13.52
CA LYS A 3 -2.72 -39.13 -13.48
C LYS A 3 -1.93 -37.91 -13.94
N THR A 4 -2.21 -37.39 -15.14
CA THR A 4 -1.67 -36.14 -15.63
C THR A 4 -2.00 -35.03 -14.63
N ALA A 5 -0.98 -34.33 -14.13
CA ALA A 5 -1.17 -33.22 -13.21
C ALA A 5 -1.98 -32.11 -13.88
N ALA A 6 -2.98 -31.59 -13.19
CA ALA A 6 -3.76 -30.44 -13.67
C ALA A 6 -2.85 -29.21 -13.81
N PRO A 7 -3.07 -28.34 -14.81
CA PRO A 7 -2.33 -27.10 -14.94
C PRO A 7 -2.51 -26.23 -13.67
N PRO A 8 -1.51 -25.41 -13.31
CA PRO A 8 -1.60 -24.56 -12.12
C PRO A 8 -2.82 -23.63 -12.22
N ALA A 9 -3.58 -23.53 -11.13
CA ALA A 9 -4.78 -22.69 -11.06
C ALA A 9 -4.42 -21.22 -11.29
N VAL A 10 -5.24 -20.50 -12.05
CA VAL A 10 -5.08 -19.04 -12.25
C VAL A 10 -5.55 -18.33 -10.98
N PRO A 11 -4.67 -17.63 -10.25
CA PRO A 11 -5.06 -16.94 -9.04
C PRO A 11 -5.91 -15.70 -9.39
N LEU A 12 -6.95 -15.43 -8.59
CA LEU A 12 -7.76 -14.22 -8.73
C LEU A 12 -6.93 -12.94 -8.50
N LEU A 13 -5.97 -12.99 -7.56
CA LEU A 13 -5.09 -11.89 -7.20
C LEU A 13 -3.76 -12.46 -6.66
N ASP A 14 -2.64 -12.00 -7.22
CA ASP A 14 -1.29 -12.37 -6.78
C ASP A 14 -0.52 -11.16 -6.26
N LEU A 15 -0.66 -10.89 -4.96
CA LEU A 15 0.05 -9.80 -4.28
C LEU A 15 1.55 -10.06 -4.15
N LYS A 16 2.00 -11.32 -4.20
CA LYS A 16 3.42 -11.64 -4.11
C LYS A 16 4.15 -11.15 -5.35
N ARG A 17 3.53 -11.32 -6.53
CA ARG A 17 4.06 -10.79 -7.79
C ARG A 17 4.18 -9.27 -7.75
N GLN A 18 3.12 -8.57 -7.34
CA GLN A 18 3.13 -7.11 -7.23
C GLN A 18 4.17 -6.61 -6.21
N TYR A 19 4.29 -7.28 -5.06
CA TYR A 19 5.32 -6.95 -4.07
C TYR A 19 6.74 -7.19 -4.62
N ALA A 20 6.95 -8.28 -5.36
CA ALA A 20 8.28 -8.61 -5.89
C ALA A 20 8.82 -7.51 -6.81
N GLU A 21 7.95 -6.93 -7.65
CA GLU A 21 8.28 -5.81 -8.54
C GLU A 21 8.69 -4.53 -7.77
N LEU A 22 8.03 -4.26 -6.64
CA LEU A 22 8.22 -3.03 -5.85
C LEU A 22 9.14 -3.21 -4.63
N ARG A 23 9.70 -4.41 -4.44
CA ARG A 23 10.33 -4.81 -3.17
C ARG A 23 11.42 -3.86 -2.71
N ALA A 24 12.30 -3.43 -3.62
CA ALA A 24 13.42 -2.57 -3.28
C ALA A 24 12.95 -1.19 -2.78
N GLU A 25 11.98 -0.58 -3.46
CA GLU A 25 11.43 0.73 -3.12
C GLU A 25 10.66 0.68 -1.80
N LEU A 26 9.84 -0.36 -1.60
CA LEU A 26 9.09 -0.55 -0.36
C LEU A 26 10.02 -0.73 0.85
N LEU A 27 11.10 -1.50 0.70
CA LEU A 27 12.08 -1.67 1.78
C LEU A 27 12.85 -0.38 2.07
N ALA A 28 13.19 0.40 1.04
CA ALA A 28 13.83 1.70 1.23
C ALA A 28 12.91 2.67 1.99
N ALA A 29 11.63 2.74 1.63
CA ALA A 29 10.64 3.57 2.32
C ALA A 29 10.43 3.12 3.78
N ALA A 30 10.27 1.82 4.01
CA ALA A 30 10.15 1.26 5.36
C ALA A 30 11.40 1.56 6.21
N THR A 31 12.59 1.45 5.63
CA THR A 31 13.86 1.76 6.33
C THR A 31 13.92 3.23 6.74
N ARG A 32 13.54 4.17 5.87
CA ARG A 32 13.48 5.61 6.23
C ARG A 32 12.56 5.87 7.43
N VAL A 33 11.38 5.23 7.46
CA VAL A 33 10.44 5.37 8.58
C VAL A 33 11.08 4.83 9.87
N MET A 34 11.66 3.64 9.81
CA MET A 34 12.31 3.00 10.96
C MET A 34 13.47 3.84 11.49
N ASP A 35 14.34 4.34 10.62
CA ASP A 35 15.49 5.17 10.98
C ASP A 35 15.06 6.54 11.54
N SER A 36 13.90 7.05 11.13
CA SER A 36 13.36 8.33 11.64
C SER A 36 12.86 8.24 13.09
N GLY A 37 12.44 7.05 13.54
CA GLY A 37 11.77 6.85 14.83
C GLY A 37 10.37 7.47 14.92
N VAL A 38 9.81 8.02 13.83
CA VAL A 38 8.49 8.66 13.79
C VAL A 38 7.49 7.74 13.08
N PHE A 39 6.63 7.09 13.86
CA PHE A 39 5.74 6.03 13.34
C PHE A 39 4.29 6.47 13.11
N VAL A 40 3.83 7.52 13.80
CA VAL A 40 2.43 7.97 13.77
C VAL A 40 2.41 9.46 13.53
N MET A 41 1.54 9.92 12.62
CA MET A 41 1.43 11.33 12.21
C MET A 41 2.77 11.95 11.78
N GLY A 42 3.60 11.14 11.10
CA GLY A 42 4.93 11.52 10.62
C GLY A 42 4.94 12.11 9.21
N PRO A 43 6.13 12.49 8.71
CA PRO A 43 6.30 13.18 7.43
C PRO A 43 5.86 12.33 6.23
N GLU A 44 6.06 11.01 6.26
CA GLU A 44 5.67 10.12 5.15
C GLU A 44 4.15 10.07 4.99
N GLY A 45 3.38 10.16 6.09
CA GLY A 45 1.92 10.26 6.04
C GLY A 45 1.43 11.60 5.49
N ALA A 46 2.04 12.71 5.92
CA ALA A 46 1.70 14.04 5.43
C ALA A 46 2.05 14.21 3.93
N ALA A 47 3.18 13.64 3.49
CA ALA A 47 3.56 13.61 2.08
C ALA A 47 2.55 12.83 1.25
N PHE A 48 2.17 11.62 1.70
CA PHE A 48 1.14 10.83 1.05
C PHE A 48 -0.20 11.58 0.93
N GLU A 49 -0.67 12.25 1.99
CA GLU A 49 -1.92 13.03 1.94
C GLU A 49 -1.85 14.14 0.88
N ALA A 50 -0.73 14.86 0.79
CA ALA A 50 -0.54 15.90 -0.22
C ALA A 50 -0.52 15.33 -1.65
N GLU A 51 0.25 14.26 -1.87
CA GLU A 51 0.36 13.59 -3.17
C GLU A 51 -0.96 12.95 -3.60
N PHE A 52 -1.67 12.31 -2.68
CA PHE A 52 -2.95 11.68 -2.96
C PHE A 52 -4.04 12.70 -3.27
N ALA A 53 -4.08 13.83 -2.55
CA ALA A 53 -4.97 14.94 -2.87
C ALA A 53 -4.69 15.48 -4.29
N ALA A 54 -3.42 15.70 -4.62
CA ALA A 54 -3.01 16.17 -5.94
C ALA A 54 -3.38 15.18 -7.05
N ALA A 55 -3.12 13.89 -6.85
CA ALA A 55 -3.43 12.83 -7.81
C ALA A 55 -4.92 12.72 -8.15
N HIS A 56 -5.81 13.13 -7.23
CA HIS A 56 -7.26 13.09 -7.41
C HIS A 56 -7.89 14.46 -7.67
N GLY A 57 -7.09 15.52 -7.81
CA GLY A 57 -7.60 16.89 -7.98
C GLY A 57 -8.39 17.42 -6.78
N ALA A 58 -8.19 16.83 -5.60
CA ALA A 58 -8.85 17.23 -4.37
C ALA A 58 -8.08 18.34 -3.66
N ARG A 59 -8.79 19.16 -2.85
CA ARG A 59 -8.14 20.23 -2.05
C ARG A 59 -7.42 19.68 -0.83
N ARG A 60 -7.89 18.58 -0.25
CA ARG A 60 -7.38 17.97 0.98
C ARG A 60 -7.54 16.45 0.93
N CYS A 61 -6.65 15.74 1.61
CA CYS A 61 -6.75 14.32 1.94
C CYS A 61 -6.53 14.19 3.46
N VAL A 62 -7.21 13.23 4.09
CA VAL A 62 -7.02 12.90 5.50
C VAL A 62 -6.85 11.38 5.60
N GLY A 63 -5.69 10.94 6.07
CA GLY A 63 -5.38 9.54 6.29
C GLY A 63 -6.10 9.00 7.52
N VAL A 64 -6.76 7.85 7.37
CA VAL A 64 -7.44 7.13 8.47
C VAL A 64 -7.11 5.65 8.41
N SER A 65 -7.51 4.89 9.43
CA SER A 65 -7.14 3.48 9.58
C SER A 65 -7.82 2.52 8.61
N SER A 66 -8.97 2.88 8.01
CA SER A 66 -9.70 2.03 7.06
C SER A 66 -10.75 2.80 6.26
N GLY A 67 -11.24 2.21 5.17
CA GLY A 67 -12.33 2.79 4.36
C GLY A 67 -13.65 2.95 5.12
N ALA A 68 -13.98 2.04 6.04
CA ALA A 68 -15.19 2.18 6.88
C ALA A 68 -15.08 3.39 7.83
N GLN A 69 -13.90 3.61 8.42
CA GLN A 69 -13.64 4.80 9.22
C GLN A 69 -13.69 6.07 8.38
N ALA A 70 -13.16 6.04 7.15
CA ALA A 70 -13.25 7.18 6.23
C ALA A 70 -14.70 7.61 5.98
N LEU A 71 -15.60 6.66 5.77
CA LEU A 71 -17.04 6.95 5.63
C LEU A 71 -17.69 7.45 6.93
N THR A 72 -17.18 7.04 8.08
CA THR A 72 -17.75 7.40 9.39
C THR A 72 -17.42 8.85 9.77
N VAL A 73 -16.25 9.36 9.35
CA VAL A 73 -15.76 10.70 9.72
C VAL A 73 -15.97 11.77 8.65
N ALA A 74 -16.52 11.40 7.49
CA ALA A 74 -16.72 12.28 6.33
C ALA A 74 -17.84 13.30 6.53
#